data_AF-A0A7W5YC88-F1
#
_entry.id   AF-A0A7W5YC88-F1
#
_cell.length_a   1.000
_cell.length_b   1.000
_cell.length_c   1.000
_cell.angle_alpha   90.00
_cell.angle_beta   90.00
_cell.angle_gamma   90.00
#
_symmetry.space_group_name_H-M   'P 1'
#
loop_
_entity.id
_entity.type
_entity.pdbx_description
1 polymer ?
#
loop_
_entity_poly.entity_id
_entity_poly.type
_entity_poly.pdbx_seq_one_letter_code
_entity_poly.pdbx_strand_id
1 'polypeptide(L)'
;MKARMIAIMQARWVRLLAAAFIGALVGLAIFELTSAGGRWIFLLTGTVAGVAATAVAQSRAAQLTEVKVTVPQLSELTFLVNNQSRQVAWQLFVETVTRVSVQALDDDEGLIREAMDSLYGLFATTRDALKAGRPSAPVPGGQTVEYFAISMLNKELRPFLSRWHPLLTEWEREHPDEPESAWPDGRQCRDHLRRLQADIAAYAEGFGRLAGIRDPQTLITGMTPQP
;
A
#
# COMPACT_ATOMS: atom_id res chain seq x y z
N MET A 1 -29.98 -4.48 -22.27
CA MET A 1 -30.14 -5.82 -21.61
C MET A 1 -29.76 -6.99 -22.50
N LYS A 2 -30.28 -7.11 -23.74
CA LYS A 2 -29.99 -8.25 -24.64
C LYS A 2 -28.49 -8.51 -24.93
N ALA A 3 -27.70 -7.45 -25.18
CA ALA A 3 -26.27 -7.60 -25.49
C ALA A 3 -25.42 -8.16 -24.34
N ARG A 4 -25.72 -7.77 -23.09
CA ARG A 4 -25.05 -8.34 -21.89
C ARG A 4 -25.40 -9.81 -21.69
N MET A 5 -26.65 -10.19 -21.97
CA MET A 5 -27.12 -11.57 -21.84
C MET A 5 -26.46 -12.48 -22.89
N ILE A 6 -26.29 -12.00 -24.12
CA ILE A 6 -25.57 -12.70 -25.20
C ILE A 6 -24.08 -12.88 -24.85
N ALA A 7 -23.42 -11.85 -24.32
CA ALA A 7 -22.01 -11.93 -23.92
C ALA A 7 -21.77 -12.92 -22.77
N ILE A 8 -22.66 -12.97 -21.77
CA ILE A 8 -22.60 -13.94 -20.67
C ILE A 8 -22.82 -15.37 -21.19
N MET A 9 -23.76 -15.54 -22.12
CA MET A 9 -24.06 -16.84 -22.72
C MET A 9 -22.87 -17.34 -23.57
N GLN A 10 -22.27 -16.47 -24.39
CA GLN A 10 -21.07 -16.79 -25.18
C GLN A 10 -19.87 -17.14 -24.29
N ALA A 11 -19.62 -16.39 -23.22
CA ALA A 11 -18.54 -16.71 -22.27
C ALA A 11 -18.72 -18.07 -21.58
N ARG A 12 -19.98 -18.46 -21.31
CA ARG A 12 -20.32 -19.73 -20.68
C ARG A 12 -20.14 -20.92 -21.63
N TRP A 13 -20.50 -20.77 -22.90
CA TRP A 13 -20.25 -21.79 -23.94
C TRP A 13 -18.76 -21.96 -24.25
N VAL A 14 -17.99 -20.87 -24.29
CA VAL A 14 -16.53 -20.93 -24.45
C VAL A 14 -15.88 -21.71 -23.31
N ARG A 15 -16.33 -21.52 -22.06
CA ARG A 15 -15.84 -22.29 -20.90
C ARG A 15 -16.19 -23.77 -20.99
N LEU A 16 -17.40 -24.11 -21.45
CA LEU A 16 -17.82 -25.51 -21.62
C LEU A 16 -17.02 -26.22 -22.73
N LEU A 17 -16.79 -25.54 -23.85
CA LEU A 17 -15.97 -26.08 -24.95
C LEU A 17 -14.50 -26.25 -24.52
N ALA A 18 -13.95 -25.28 -23.78
CA ALA A 18 -12.60 -25.39 -23.22
C ALA A 18 -12.49 -26.56 -22.24
N ALA A 19 -13.47 -26.74 -21.34
CA ALA A 19 -13.50 -27.86 -20.40
C ALA A 19 -13.61 -29.21 -21.11
N ALA A 20 -14.44 -29.31 -22.16
CA ALA A 20 -14.56 -30.53 -22.97
C ALA A 20 -13.26 -30.86 -23.72
N PHE A 21 -12.59 -29.85 -24.28
CA PHE A 21 -11.31 -30.01 -24.97
C PHE A 21 -10.19 -30.44 -24.02
N ILE A 22 -10.12 -29.83 -22.83
CA ILE A 22 -9.19 -30.23 -21.78
C ILE A 22 -9.48 -31.67 -21.32
N GLY A 23 -10.76 -32.01 -21.12
CA GLY A 23 -11.17 -33.37 -20.76
C GLY A 23 -10.76 -34.41 -21.82
N ALA A 24 -10.90 -34.08 -23.10
CA ALA A 24 -10.47 -34.94 -24.21
C ALA A 24 -8.94 -35.11 -24.26
N LEU A 25 -8.17 -34.04 -24.04
CA LEU A 25 -6.71 -34.12 -23.97
C LEU A 25 -6.22 -34.94 -22.77
N VAL A 26 -6.86 -34.79 -21.61
CA VAL A 26 -6.56 -35.58 -20.41
C VAL A 26 -6.90 -37.05 -20.65
N GLY A 27 -8.06 -37.33 -21.26
CA GLY A 27 -8.47 -38.70 -21.62
C GLY A 27 -7.50 -39.37 -22.60
N LEU A 28 -7.04 -38.64 -23.62
CA LEU A 28 -6.05 -39.11 -24.60
C LEU A 28 -4.69 -39.40 -23.92
N ALA A 29 -4.25 -38.52 -23.01
CA ALA A 29 -3.02 -38.72 -22.26
C ALA A 29 -3.07 -39.94 -21.32
N ILE A 30 -4.22 -40.20 -20.68
CA ILE A 30 -4.43 -41.40 -19.85
C ILE A 30 -4.44 -42.67 -20.71
N PHE A 31 -5.07 -42.63 -21.88
CA PHE A 31 -5.09 -43.75 -22.82
C PHE A 31 -3.69 -44.11 -23.32
N GLU A 32 -2.88 -43.12 -23.68
CA GLU A 32 -1.46 -43.30 -24.05
C GLU A 32 -0.59 -43.79 -22.87
N LEU A 33 -0.95 -43.41 -21.63
CA LEU A 33 -0.30 -43.89 -20.41
C LEU A 33 -0.49 -45.40 -20.20
N THR A 34 -1.64 -45.94 -20.62
CA THR A 34 -1.96 -47.37 -20.53
C THR A 34 -1.41 -48.21 -21.67
N SER A 35 -1.05 -47.61 -22.81
CA SER A 35 -0.55 -48.31 -24.00
C SER A 35 0.97 -48.24 -24.18
N ALA A 36 1.67 -47.27 -23.57
CA ALA A 36 3.10 -47.04 -23.80
C ALA A 36 3.99 -47.41 -22.58
N GLY A 37 4.97 -48.29 -22.82
CA GLY A 37 5.94 -48.75 -21.82
C GLY A 37 6.72 -47.65 -21.08
N GLY A 38 7.28 -48.03 -19.92
CA GLY A 38 7.59 -47.23 -18.73
C GLY A 38 8.46 -45.97 -18.83
N ARG A 39 8.87 -45.50 -20.00
CA ARG A 39 9.65 -44.27 -20.17
C ARG A 39 8.77 -43.02 -20.41
N TRP A 40 7.62 -43.19 -21.08
CA TRP A 40 6.68 -42.10 -21.35
C TRP A 40 5.93 -41.60 -20.11
N ILE A 41 5.73 -42.48 -19.12
CA ILE A 41 5.12 -42.14 -17.83
C ILE A 41 5.91 -41.03 -17.14
N PHE A 42 7.24 -41.12 -17.07
CA PHE A 42 8.06 -40.10 -16.39
C PHE A 42 7.98 -38.72 -17.05
N LEU A 43 7.89 -38.65 -18.38
CA LEU A 43 7.75 -37.38 -19.11
C LEU A 43 6.39 -36.73 -18.86
N LEU A 44 5.32 -37.53 -18.83
CA LEU A 44 3.97 -37.03 -18.57
C LEU A 44 3.81 -36.57 -17.12
N THR A 45 4.29 -37.35 -16.15
CA THR A 45 4.24 -36.96 -14.73
C THR A 45 5.06 -35.69 -14.48
N GLY A 46 6.24 -35.56 -15.10
CA GLY A 46 7.06 -34.34 -15.01
C GLY A 46 6.38 -33.11 -15.59
N THR A 47 5.66 -33.26 -16.71
CA THR A 47 4.92 -32.15 -17.34
C THR A 47 3.74 -31.72 -16.49
N VAL A 48 2.96 -32.67 -15.96
CA VAL A 48 1.83 -32.37 -15.06
C VAL A 48 2.31 -31.71 -13.77
N ALA A 49 3.38 -32.21 -13.16
CA ALA A 49 3.98 -31.62 -11.97
C ALA A 49 4.50 -30.20 -12.25
N GLY A 50 5.13 -29.98 -13.41
CA GLY A 50 5.60 -28.66 -13.84
C GLY A 50 4.46 -27.65 -14.02
N VAL A 51 3.37 -28.04 -14.68
CA VAL A 51 2.19 -27.18 -14.87
C VAL A 51 1.48 -26.91 -13.53
N ALA A 52 1.38 -27.91 -12.66
CA ALA A 52 0.81 -27.72 -11.32
C ALA A 52 1.67 -26.75 -10.48
N ALA A 53 3.00 -26.88 -10.54
CA ALA A 53 3.91 -26.00 -9.82
C ALA A 53 3.82 -24.54 -10.31
N THR A 54 3.74 -24.32 -11.63
CA THR A 54 3.59 -22.97 -12.19
C THR A 54 2.23 -22.36 -11.87
N ALA A 55 1.15 -23.15 -11.94
CA ALA A 55 -0.20 -22.70 -11.55
C ALA A 55 -0.28 -22.31 -10.07
N VAL A 56 0.30 -23.12 -9.16
CA VAL A 56 0.36 -22.82 -7.73
C VAL A 56 1.19 -21.56 -7.47
N ALA A 57 2.36 -21.41 -8.10
CA ALA A 57 3.19 -20.22 -7.97
C ALA A 57 2.45 -18.95 -8.43
N GLN A 58 1.74 -19.03 -9.55
CA GLN A 58 0.96 -17.92 -10.09
C GLN A 58 -0.25 -17.57 -9.20
N SER A 59 -0.91 -18.57 -8.61
CA SER A 59 -2.01 -18.34 -7.67
C SER A 59 -1.57 -17.63 -6.38
N ARG A 60 -0.37 -17.94 -5.87
CA ARG A 60 0.21 -17.27 -4.69
C ARG A 60 0.57 -15.82 -4.96
N ALA A 61 1.00 -15.51 -6.18
CA ALA A 61 1.24 -14.13 -6.61
C ALA A 61 -0.06 -13.32 -6.74
N ALA A 62 -1.19 -13.99 -7.00
CA ALA A 62 -2.49 -13.37 -7.27
C ALA A 62 -3.43 -13.29 -6.04
N GLN A 63 -3.02 -13.73 -4.84
CA GLN A 63 -3.87 -13.61 -3.66
C GLN A 63 -4.07 -12.14 -3.29
N LEU A 64 -5.25 -11.62 -3.61
CA LEU A 64 -5.73 -10.31 -3.19
C LEU A 64 -6.42 -10.46 -1.84
N THR A 65 -5.89 -9.81 -0.81
CA THR A 65 -6.56 -9.71 0.49
C THR A 65 -7.32 -8.40 0.56
N GLU A 66 -8.60 -8.46 0.89
CA GLU A 66 -9.41 -7.28 1.16
C GLU A 66 -9.09 -6.74 2.56
N VAL A 67 -8.73 -5.46 2.64
CA VAL A 67 -8.42 -4.75 3.89
C VAL A 67 -9.22 -3.46 3.91
N LYS A 68 -10.03 -3.27 4.93
CA LYS A 68 -10.71 -1.99 5.16
C LYS A 68 -9.80 -1.06 5.94
N VAL A 69 -9.61 0.16 5.45
CA VAL A 69 -8.87 1.20 6.17
C VAL A 69 -9.72 2.47 6.22
N THR A 70 -9.89 3.00 7.42
CA THR A 70 -10.45 4.33 7.65
C THR A 70 -9.38 5.37 7.36
N VAL A 71 -9.65 6.29 6.46
CA VAL A 71 -8.75 7.40 6.13
C VAL A 71 -9.28 8.66 6.83
N PRO A 72 -8.44 9.50 7.45
CA PRO A 72 -8.88 10.81 7.90
C PRO A 72 -9.56 11.55 6.74
N GLN A 73 -10.75 12.13 6.98
CA GLN A 73 -11.53 12.90 5.99
C GLN A 73 -12.24 12.09 4.87
N LEU A 74 -12.07 10.77 4.75
CA LEU A 74 -12.83 9.92 3.80
C LEU A 74 -13.54 8.75 4.52
N SER A 75 -14.73 8.37 4.05
CA SER A 75 -15.44 7.15 4.48
C SER A 75 -14.60 5.87 4.30
N GLU A 76 -14.97 4.76 4.97
CA GLU A 76 -14.31 3.46 4.85
C GLU A 76 -13.93 3.14 3.38
N LEU A 77 -12.64 2.97 3.12
CA LEU A 77 -12.14 2.54 1.83
C LEU A 77 -11.76 1.05 1.91
N THR A 78 -12.27 0.28 0.96
CA THR A 78 -11.85 -1.10 0.73
C THR A 78 -10.57 -1.09 -0.10
N PHE A 79 -9.52 -1.75 0.37
CA PHE A 79 -8.27 -1.94 -0.35
C PHE A 79 -8.07 -3.41 -0.69
N LEU A 80 -7.64 -3.71 -1.92
CA LEU A 80 -7.17 -5.06 -2.25
C LEU A 80 -5.65 -5.05 -2.31
N VAL A 81 -5.03 -5.89 -1.49
CA VAL A 81 -3.59 -5.94 -1.31
C VAL A 81 -3.03 -7.29 -1.77
N ASN A 82 -2.01 -7.26 -2.63
CA ASN A 82 -1.18 -8.40 -3.01
C ASN A 82 0.18 -8.33 -2.29
N ASN A 83 1.05 -9.34 -2.46
CA ASN A 83 2.34 -9.36 -1.78
C ASN A 83 3.24 -8.15 -2.09
N GLN A 84 3.17 -7.61 -3.30
CA GLN A 84 3.98 -6.46 -3.70
C GLN A 84 3.50 -5.17 -3.00
N SER A 85 2.18 -4.93 -2.98
CA SER A 85 1.60 -3.78 -2.30
C SER A 85 1.73 -3.89 -0.77
N ARG A 86 1.72 -5.10 -0.20
CA ARG A 86 2.10 -5.33 1.22
C ARG A 86 3.52 -4.88 1.52
N GLN A 87 4.46 -5.17 0.62
CA GLN A 87 5.87 -4.77 0.80
C GLN A 87 6.03 -3.25 0.74
N VAL A 88 5.35 -2.57 -0.20
CA VAL A 88 5.34 -1.10 -0.27
C VAL A 88 4.68 -0.53 0.99
N ALA A 89 3.54 -1.08 1.42
CA ALA A 89 2.86 -0.65 2.65
C ALA A 89 3.74 -0.82 3.89
N TRP A 90 4.53 -1.90 3.97
CA TRP A 90 5.49 -2.11 5.05
C TRP A 90 6.59 -1.04 5.05
N GLN A 91 7.17 -0.72 3.90
CA GLN A 91 8.18 0.34 3.80
C GLN A 91 7.61 1.69 4.25
N LEU A 92 6.42 2.05 3.77
CA LEU A 92 5.75 3.29 4.15
C LEU A 92 5.37 3.32 5.63
N PHE A 93 4.95 2.19 6.19
CA PHE A 93 4.70 2.06 7.62
C PHE A 93 5.97 2.39 8.42
N VAL A 94 7.08 1.72 8.13
CA VAL A 94 8.37 1.94 8.81
C VAL A 94 8.80 3.40 8.70
N GLU A 95 8.86 3.96 7.48
CA GLU A 95 9.26 5.36 7.27
C GLU A 95 8.38 6.34 8.04
N THR A 96 7.08 6.07 8.14
CA THR A 96 6.15 6.96 8.84
C THR A 96 6.35 6.87 10.36
N VAL A 97 6.46 5.66 10.94
CA VAL A 97 6.51 5.49 12.41
C VAL A 97 7.87 5.78 13.02
N THR A 98 8.96 5.68 12.26
CA THR A 98 10.33 5.89 12.79
C THR A 98 10.82 7.33 12.65
N ARG A 99 10.06 8.21 11.98
CA ARG A 99 10.46 9.61 11.81
C ARG A 99 9.92 10.49 12.93
N VAL A 100 10.76 11.42 13.37
CA VAL A 100 10.46 12.45 14.39
C VAL A 100 9.18 13.23 14.05
N SER A 101 8.83 13.34 12.77
CA SER A 101 7.63 14.03 12.28
C SER A 101 6.29 13.44 12.74
N VAL A 102 6.25 12.32 13.48
CA VAL A 102 5.02 11.75 14.05
C VAL A 102 5.00 11.80 15.59
N GLN A 103 6.14 12.08 16.23
CA GLN A 103 6.16 12.32 17.67
C GLN A 103 5.82 13.78 17.94
N ALA A 104 4.77 14.00 18.74
CA ALA A 104 4.42 15.32 19.20
C ALA A 104 5.62 15.89 19.97
N LEU A 105 6.07 17.07 19.54
CA LEU A 105 6.94 17.89 20.36
C LEU A 105 6.05 18.63 21.36
N ASP A 106 6.46 18.70 22.62
CA ASP A 106 5.79 19.57 23.58
C ASP A 106 5.82 21.03 23.09
N ASP A 107 4.87 21.85 23.54
CA ASP A 107 4.63 23.20 22.99
C ASP A 107 5.90 24.09 22.99
N ASP A 108 6.82 23.82 23.94
CA ASP A 108 8.06 24.57 24.18
C ASP A 108 9.33 23.80 23.74
N GLU A 109 9.19 22.58 23.20
CA GLU A 109 10.31 21.73 22.81
C GLU A 109 10.43 21.59 21.27
N GLY A 110 11.66 21.34 20.82
CA GLY A 110 12.04 21.13 19.42
C GLY A 110 11.88 22.35 18.50
N LEU A 111 12.51 22.29 17.32
CA LEU A 111 12.45 23.35 16.32
C LEU A 111 11.42 23.01 15.23
N ILE A 112 10.61 23.99 14.84
CA ILE A 112 9.65 23.86 13.74
C ILE A 112 10.40 23.55 12.44
N ARG A 113 11.58 24.16 12.24
CA ARG A 113 12.47 23.90 11.11
C ARG A 113 12.79 22.41 10.96
N GLU A 114 13.22 21.76 12.03
CA GLU A 114 13.55 20.34 12.05
C GLU A 114 12.34 19.46 11.77
N ALA A 115 11.18 19.81 12.34
CA ALA A 115 9.93 19.10 12.07
C ALA A 115 9.53 19.20 10.59
N MET A 116 9.62 20.38 9.98
CA MET A 116 9.35 20.58 8.56
C MET A 116 10.34 19.82 7.66
N ASP A 117 11.62 19.80 7.99
CA ASP A 117 12.62 19.03 7.24
C ASP A 117 12.37 17.52 7.31
N SER A 118 11.95 17.03 8.49
CA SER A 118 11.56 15.64 8.67
C SER A 118 10.33 15.27 7.82
N LEU A 119 9.31 16.14 7.78
CA LEU A 119 8.12 15.99 6.92
C LEU A 119 8.46 16.06 5.42
N TYR A 120 9.36 16.96 5.01
CA TYR A 120 9.84 17.02 3.62
C TYR A 120 10.62 15.74 3.25
N GLY A 121 11.43 15.22 4.17
CA GLY A 121 12.09 13.92 4.02
C GLY A 121 11.10 12.77 3.88
N LEU A 122 10.01 12.75 4.65
CA LEU A 122 8.92 11.77 4.51
C LEU A 122 8.26 11.88 3.12
N PHE A 123 8.05 13.11 2.62
CA PHE A 123 7.51 13.33 1.28
C PHE A 123 8.43 12.75 0.19
N ALA A 124 9.74 12.98 0.29
CA ALA A 124 10.73 12.48 -0.67
C ALA A 124 10.82 10.94 -0.64
N THR A 125 11.00 10.36 0.54
CA THR A 125 11.12 8.90 0.73
C THR A 125 9.87 8.14 0.29
N THR A 126 8.69 8.65 0.60
CA THR A 126 7.42 8.09 0.10
C THR A 126 7.38 8.07 -1.43
N ARG A 127 7.80 9.16 -2.09
CA ARG A 127 7.87 9.20 -3.56
C ARG A 127 8.89 8.21 -4.11
N ASP A 128 10.02 8.03 -3.45
CA ASP A 128 11.04 7.06 -3.85
C ASP A 128 10.54 5.62 -3.71
N ALA A 129 9.86 5.29 -2.61
CA ALA A 129 9.22 4.00 -2.40
C ALA A 129 8.18 3.70 -3.50
N LEU A 130 7.34 4.68 -3.84
CA LEU A 130 6.35 4.54 -4.92
C LEU A 130 7.00 4.38 -6.30
N LYS A 131 8.09 5.10 -6.59
CA LYS A 131 8.84 5.00 -7.86
C LYS A 131 9.58 3.67 -8.01
N ALA A 132 10.08 3.10 -6.92
CA ALA A 132 10.73 1.80 -6.92
C ALA A 132 9.75 0.65 -7.17
N GLY A 133 8.47 0.86 -6.83
CA GLY A 133 7.39 -0.07 -7.10
C GLY A 133 6.96 -0.11 -8.57
N ARG A 134 6.06 -1.05 -8.88
CA ARG A 134 5.27 -1.03 -10.12
C ARG A 134 3.85 -0.66 -9.75
N PRO A 135 3.10 0.04 -10.63
CA PRO A 135 1.69 0.33 -10.37
C PRO A 135 0.92 -0.96 -10.06
N SER A 136 0.19 -0.96 -8.96
CA SER A 136 -0.73 -2.05 -8.63
C SER A 136 -1.74 -2.27 -9.76
N ALA A 137 -2.10 -3.53 -10.00
CA ALA A 137 -3.12 -3.88 -10.99
C ALA A 137 -4.44 -3.17 -10.65
N PRO A 138 -5.20 -2.67 -11.64
CA PRO A 138 -6.48 -2.01 -11.39
C PRO A 138 -7.43 -2.93 -10.63
N VAL A 139 -7.98 -2.42 -9.53
CA VAL A 139 -8.90 -3.16 -8.67
C VAL A 139 -10.33 -2.63 -8.88
N PRO A 140 -11.28 -3.47 -9.33
CA PRO A 140 -12.69 -3.06 -9.40
C PRO A 140 -13.25 -2.81 -8.00
N GLY A 141 -13.64 -1.55 -7.72
CA GLY A 141 -14.32 -1.17 -6.47
C GLY A 141 -13.43 -1.07 -5.23
N GLY A 142 -12.11 -1.13 -5.39
CA GLY A 142 -11.15 -0.99 -4.29
C GLY A 142 -10.06 0.03 -4.59
N GLN A 143 -9.43 0.54 -3.53
CA GLN A 143 -8.29 1.45 -3.61
C GLN A 143 -6.97 0.69 -3.47
N THR A 144 -5.87 1.35 -3.83
CA THR A 144 -4.52 0.79 -3.76
C THR A 144 -3.67 1.48 -2.70
N VAL A 145 -2.55 0.86 -2.32
CA VAL A 145 -1.59 1.46 -1.38
C VAL A 145 -1.02 2.78 -1.93
N GLU A 146 -0.82 2.86 -3.24
CA GLU A 146 -0.37 4.07 -3.92
C GLU A 146 -1.40 5.20 -3.81
N TYR A 147 -2.70 4.91 -3.94
CA TYR A 147 -3.74 5.91 -3.74
C TYR A 147 -3.69 6.47 -2.31
N PHE A 148 -3.51 5.59 -1.32
CA PHE A 148 -3.41 5.98 0.08
C PHE A 148 -2.18 6.85 0.36
N ALA A 149 -1.01 6.43 -0.16
CA ALA A 149 0.23 7.19 -0.05
C ALA A 149 0.17 8.55 -0.77
N ILE A 150 -0.35 8.60 -1.99
CA ILE A 150 -0.51 9.84 -2.75
C ILE A 150 -1.51 10.78 -2.05
N SER A 151 -2.53 10.23 -1.39
CA SER A 151 -3.45 11.03 -0.57
C SER A 151 -2.72 11.66 0.62
N MET A 152 -1.92 10.91 1.38
CA MET A 152 -1.08 11.45 2.45
C MET A 152 -0.16 12.57 1.94
N LEU A 153 0.51 12.37 0.80
CA LEU A 153 1.41 13.35 0.22
C LEU A 153 0.69 14.63 -0.20
N ASN A 154 -0.44 14.52 -0.90
CA ASN A 154 -1.06 15.67 -1.55
C ASN A 154 -2.13 16.36 -0.70
N LYS A 155 -2.76 15.66 0.24
CA LYS A 155 -3.81 16.21 1.11
C LYS A 155 -3.27 16.68 2.45
N GLU A 156 -2.27 16.00 2.99
CA GLU A 156 -1.72 16.34 4.31
C GLU A 156 -0.38 17.09 4.19
N LEU A 157 0.65 16.43 3.66
CA LEU A 157 2.01 16.97 3.67
C LEU A 157 2.17 18.20 2.77
N ARG A 158 1.67 18.14 1.53
CA ARG A 158 1.85 19.22 0.56
C ARG A 158 1.23 20.55 1.02
N PRO A 159 -0.05 20.61 1.46
CA PRO A 159 -0.64 21.88 1.87
C PRO A 159 0.11 22.51 3.05
N PHE A 160 0.49 21.69 4.05
CA PHE A 160 1.27 22.14 5.19
C PHE A 160 2.63 22.71 4.76
N LEU A 161 3.44 21.93 4.03
CA LEU A 161 4.78 22.34 3.61
C LEU A 161 4.73 23.55 2.66
N SER A 162 3.78 23.59 1.73
CA SER A 162 3.65 24.72 0.80
C SER A 162 3.29 26.04 1.48
N ARG A 163 2.61 25.98 2.63
CA ARG A 163 2.25 27.16 3.42
C ARG A 163 3.42 27.60 4.28
N TRP A 164 3.93 26.69 5.11
CA TRP A 164 4.80 27.09 6.23
C TRP A 164 6.27 27.20 5.86
N HIS A 165 6.74 26.37 4.93
CA HIS A 165 8.15 26.32 4.59
C HIS A 165 8.65 27.66 4.00
N PRO A 166 7.95 28.31 3.04
CA PRO A 166 8.36 29.61 2.54
C PRO A 166 8.28 30.72 3.59
N LEU A 167 7.26 30.69 4.46
CA LEU A 167 7.06 31.70 5.50
C LEU A 167 8.18 31.66 6.55
N LEU A 168 8.54 30.46 7.02
CA LEU A 168 9.64 30.30 7.96
C LEU A 168 10.98 30.70 7.32
N THR A 169 11.25 30.20 6.10
CA THR A 169 12.51 30.52 5.39
C THR A 169 12.67 32.02 5.15
N GLU A 170 11.59 32.73 4.80
CA GLU A 170 11.64 34.17 4.62
C GLU A 170 11.90 34.91 5.94
N TRP A 171 11.22 34.51 7.01
CA TRP A 171 11.43 35.11 8.32
C TRP A 171 12.85 34.90 8.85
N GLU A 172 13.39 33.68 8.74
CA GLU A 172 14.79 33.35 9.11
C GLU A 172 15.80 34.17 8.32
N ARG A 173 15.50 34.45 7.04
CA ARG A 173 16.34 35.27 6.16
C ARG A 173 16.35 36.74 6.58
N GLU A 174 15.21 37.26 7.04
CA GLU A 174 15.07 38.64 7.51
C GLU A 174 15.60 38.86 8.93
N HIS A 175 15.58 37.81 9.77
CA HIS A 175 15.94 37.87 11.19
C HIS A 175 17.02 36.82 11.55
N PRO A 176 18.22 36.88 10.95
CA PRO A 176 19.23 35.83 11.09
C PRO A 176 19.76 35.65 12.52
N ASP A 177 19.66 36.69 13.36
CA ASP A 177 20.13 36.69 14.74
C ASP A 177 19.00 36.43 15.76
N GLU A 178 17.74 36.31 15.31
CA GLU A 178 16.61 36.04 16.19
C GLU A 178 16.34 34.53 16.30
N PRO A 179 16.00 34.02 17.49
CA PRO A 179 15.63 32.62 17.66
C PRO A 179 14.27 32.34 17.01
N GLU A 180 14.04 31.13 16.49
CA GLU A 180 12.76 30.71 15.88
C GLU A 180 11.54 30.97 16.79
N SER A 181 11.73 30.97 18.11
CA SER A 181 10.67 31.30 19.07
C SER A 181 10.13 32.73 18.96
N ALA A 182 10.87 33.65 18.32
CA ALA A 182 10.43 35.00 18.01
C ALA A 182 9.56 35.08 16.74
N TRP A 183 9.47 34.00 15.95
CA TRP A 183 8.68 33.97 14.73
C TRP A 183 7.18 34.18 15.05
N PRO A 184 6.54 35.26 14.55
CA PRO A 184 5.18 35.61 14.94
C PRO A 184 4.13 34.53 14.64
N ASP A 185 4.32 33.79 13.54
CA ASP A 185 3.41 32.72 13.13
C ASP A 185 3.74 31.35 13.75
N GLY A 186 4.81 31.25 14.55
CA GLY A 186 5.31 29.99 15.11
C GLY A 186 4.26 29.21 15.89
N ARG A 187 3.44 29.89 16.71
CA ARG A 187 2.34 29.26 17.44
C ARG A 187 1.29 28.65 16.51
N GLN A 188 0.87 29.40 15.48
CA GLN A 188 -0.11 28.90 14.51
C GLN A 188 0.46 27.73 13.70
N CYS A 189 1.76 27.76 13.38
CA CYS A 189 2.44 26.67 12.71
C CYS A 189 2.48 25.41 13.58
N ARG A 190 2.83 25.51 14.86
CA ARG A 190 2.81 24.40 15.83
C ARG A 190 1.42 23.79 15.99
N ASP A 191 0.37 24.61 16.08
CA ASP A 191 -1.01 24.12 16.16
C ASP A 191 -1.41 23.31 14.92
N HIS A 192 -1.00 23.77 13.74
CA HIS A 192 -1.24 23.06 12.49
C HIS A 192 -0.40 21.77 12.41
N LEU A 193 0.85 21.82 12.88
CA LEU A 193 1.74 20.66 12.93
C LEU A 193 1.15 19.55 13.80
N ARG A 194 0.62 19.89 14.98
CA ARG A 194 -0.03 18.92 15.88
C ARG A 194 -1.22 18.21 15.23
N ARG A 195 -2.04 18.94 14.46
CA ARG A 195 -3.14 18.34 13.69
C ARG A 195 -2.63 17.42 12.60
N LEU A 196 -1.64 17.89 11.83
CA LEU A 196 -1.00 17.09 10.79
C LEU A 196 -0.40 15.80 11.37
N GLN A 197 0.27 15.85 12.51
CA GLN A 197 0.85 14.68 13.17
C GLN A 197 -0.21 13.64 13.52
N ALA A 198 -1.37 14.06 14.02
CA ALA A 198 -2.50 13.16 14.28
C ALA A 198 -3.04 12.53 12.98
N ASP A 199 -3.15 13.31 11.90
CA ASP A 199 -3.59 12.80 10.60
C ASP A 199 -2.57 11.78 10.03
N ILE A 200 -1.26 12.09 10.09
CA ILE A 200 -0.19 11.18 9.66
C ILE A 200 -0.15 9.89 10.50
N ALA A 201 -0.43 9.95 11.80
CA ALA A 201 -0.50 8.75 12.64
C ALA A 201 -1.60 7.78 12.17
N ALA A 202 -2.75 8.29 11.71
CA ALA A 202 -3.80 7.46 11.12
C ALA A 202 -3.38 6.85 9.77
N TYR A 203 -2.59 7.57 8.96
CA TYR A 203 -1.97 6.98 7.77
C TYR A 203 -0.97 5.87 8.13
N ALA A 204 -0.15 6.06 9.15
CA ALA A 204 0.77 5.03 9.63
C ALA A 204 0.02 3.75 10.00
N GLU A 205 -1.04 3.85 10.81
CA GLU A 205 -1.87 2.70 11.17
C GLU A 205 -2.49 2.02 9.93
N GLY A 206 -2.96 2.83 8.96
CA GLY A 206 -3.44 2.34 7.68
C GLY A 206 -2.40 1.54 6.90
N PHE A 207 -1.16 2.03 6.80
CA PHE A 207 -0.07 1.30 6.16
C PHE A 207 0.26 0.00 6.89
N GLY A 208 0.24 -0.01 8.22
CA GLY A 208 0.45 -1.23 8.99
C GLY A 208 -0.62 -2.30 8.70
N ARG A 209 -1.90 -1.91 8.65
CA ARG A 209 -3.00 -2.81 8.23
C ARG A 209 -2.80 -3.34 6.82
N LEU A 210 -2.46 -2.46 5.88
CA LEU A 210 -2.21 -2.83 4.47
C LEU A 210 -1.01 -3.78 4.35
N ALA A 211 0.02 -3.60 5.18
CA ALA A 211 1.16 -4.53 5.24
C ALA A 211 0.77 -5.91 5.78
N GLY A 212 -0.31 -6.02 6.56
CA GLY A 212 -0.79 -7.26 7.18
C GLY A 212 -0.46 -7.39 8.66
N ILE A 213 -0.11 -6.29 9.32
CA ILE A 213 0.08 -6.24 10.76
C ILE A 213 -1.31 -6.30 11.40
N ARG A 214 -1.52 -7.26 12.33
CA ARG A 214 -2.81 -7.45 13.00
C ARG A 214 -3.20 -6.25 13.87
N ASP A 215 -2.23 -5.73 14.60
CA ASP A 215 -2.39 -4.54 15.42
C ASP A 215 -1.18 -3.60 15.25
N PRO A 216 -1.26 -2.62 14.32
CA PRO A 216 -0.20 -1.64 14.12
C PRO A 216 0.04 -0.75 15.34
N GLN A 217 -0.97 -0.53 16.19
CA GLN A 217 -0.88 0.38 17.33
C GLN A 217 0.11 -0.13 18.39
N THR A 218 0.21 -1.46 18.57
CA THR A 218 1.25 -2.07 19.41
C THR A 218 2.66 -1.67 18.97
N LEU A 219 2.94 -1.63 17.67
CA LEU A 219 4.26 -1.28 17.14
C LEU A 219 4.53 0.23 17.17
N ILE A 220 3.48 1.05 17.04
CA ILE A 220 3.59 2.52 17.09
C ILE A 220 3.85 3.00 18.53
N THR A 221 3.11 2.45 19.49
CA THR A 221 3.12 2.92 20.88
C THR A 221 4.05 2.13 21.79
N GLY A 222 4.50 0.95 21.36
CA GLY A 222 5.27 0.01 22.20
C GLY A 222 4.45 -0.62 23.34
N MET A 223 3.14 -0.36 23.42
CA MET A 223 2.25 -0.90 24.43
C MET A 223 1.53 -2.13 23.91
N THR A 224 1.61 -3.25 24.63
CA THR A 224 0.78 -4.42 24.34
C THR A 224 -0.66 -4.18 24.81
N PRO A 225 -1.69 -4.51 24.01
CA PRO A 225 -3.08 -4.43 24.44
C PRO A 225 -3.28 -5.21 25.73
N GLN A 226 -3.97 -4.62 26.70
CA GLN A 226 -4.36 -5.33 27.92
C GLN A 226 -5.30 -6.49 27.54
N PRO A 227 -5.14 -7.68 28.16
CA PRO A 227 -5.86 -8.90 27.81
C PRO A 227 -7.37 -8.82 28.04
#